data_AF-A0A3B9TWB2-F1
#
_entry.id   AF-A0A3B9TWB2-F1
#
_cell.length_a   1.000
_cell.length_b   1.000
_cell.length_c   1.000
_cell.angle_alpha   90.00
_cell.angle_beta   90.00
_cell.angle_gamma   90.00
#
_symmetry.space_group_name_H-M   'P 1'
#
loop_
_entity.id
_entity.type
_entity.pdbx_description
1 polymer ?
#
loop_
_entity_poly.entity_id
_entity_poly.type
_entity_poly.pdbx_seq_one_letter_code
_entity_poly.pdbx_strand_id
1 'polypeptide(L)'
;HIPLIHGADGAKLSKRHGALGVDAYRDMGFLPDAMVNYLLRLGWSHGDEEIISREDAMAWFGLDRVGKAPARFDMDKLADINSHYLRAMDDGELWALVAPLVTPTSPNAEERVTKLMPLLKERAKTHKDIAAAAGFLVHDGAPEIQEDAAGLLDENAVANLHKLLGDLPEGPWEAEALQTFLKDWLAENGLKMKDIGLPLRAALTGTKQSPSIVDVMAALGPEEAAGRIRKTCKI
;
A
#
# COMPACT_ATOMS: atom_id res chain seq x y z
N HIS A 1 -10.54 -6.47 -38.90
CA HIS A 1 -10.20 -7.69 -38.15
C HIS A 1 -9.17 -7.30 -37.11
N ILE A 2 -9.49 -7.46 -35.82
CA ILE A 2 -8.59 -7.14 -34.70
C ILE A 2 -7.86 -8.45 -34.33
N PRO A 3 -6.54 -8.42 -34.02
CA PRO A 3 -5.81 -9.62 -33.61
C PRO A 3 -6.42 -10.26 -32.36
N LEU A 4 -6.32 -11.58 -32.27
CA LEU A 4 -6.77 -12.29 -31.08
C LEU A 4 -5.79 -12.07 -29.92
N ILE A 5 -6.35 -11.95 -28.71
CA ILE A 5 -5.57 -11.95 -27.47
C ILE A 5 -5.20 -13.40 -27.13
N HIS A 6 -3.93 -13.62 -26.83
CA HIS A 6 -3.37 -14.90 -26.40
C HIS A 6 -3.04 -14.87 -24.92
N GLY A 7 -3.14 -16.00 -24.24
CA GLY A 7 -2.73 -16.16 -22.85
C GLY A 7 -1.21 -16.16 -22.70
N ALA A 8 -0.74 -16.26 -21.46
CA ALA A 8 0.69 -16.35 -21.14
C ALA A 8 1.36 -17.62 -21.74
N ASP A 9 0.58 -18.66 -22.01
CA ASP A 9 1.02 -19.88 -22.70
C ASP A 9 1.10 -19.73 -24.23
N GLY A 10 0.71 -18.58 -24.78
CA GLY A 10 0.65 -18.34 -26.23
C GLY A 10 -0.56 -18.99 -26.91
N ALA A 11 -1.44 -19.66 -26.17
CA ALA A 11 -2.71 -20.17 -26.70
C ALA A 11 -3.75 -19.04 -26.76
N LYS A 12 -4.81 -19.22 -27.56
CA LYS A 12 -5.90 -18.25 -27.63
C LYS A 12 -6.56 -18.09 -26.24
N LEU A 13 -6.60 -16.86 -25.74
CA LEU A 13 -7.27 -16.57 -24.48
C LEU A 13 -8.77 -16.85 -24.65
N SER A 14 -9.30 -17.79 -23.87
CA SER A 14 -10.72 -18.19 -23.93
C SER A 14 -11.21 -18.57 -22.54
N LYS A 15 -12.54 -18.55 -22.33
CA LYS A 15 -13.13 -18.99 -21.04
C LYS A 15 -12.73 -20.42 -20.63
N ARG A 16 -12.34 -21.26 -21.60
CA ARG A 16 -11.87 -22.63 -21.38
C ARG A 16 -10.36 -22.75 -21.15
N HIS A 17 -9.62 -21.66 -21.39
CA HIS A 17 -8.16 -21.55 -21.23
C HIS A 17 -7.81 -20.28 -20.42
N GLY A 18 -8.45 -20.10 -19.26
CA GLY A 18 -8.01 -19.10 -18.27
C GLY A 18 -8.44 -17.65 -18.51
N ALA A 19 -9.35 -17.35 -19.44
CA ALA A 19 -9.90 -16.00 -19.56
C ALA A 19 -10.82 -15.69 -18.37
N LEU A 20 -10.40 -14.74 -17.53
CA LEU A 20 -11.24 -14.16 -16.50
C LEU A 20 -12.23 -13.16 -17.10
N GLY A 21 -13.42 -13.06 -16.52
CA GLY A 21 -14.34 -11.96 -16.82
C GLY A 21 -13.80 -10.64 -16.29
N VAL A 22 -14.20 -9.50 -16.87
CA VAL A 22 -13.79 -8.17 -16.40
C VAL A 22 -14.13 -7.94 -14.92
N ASP A 23 -15.23 -8.52 -14.46
CA ASP A 23 -15.66 -8.51 -13.06
C ASP A 23 -14.61 -9.09 -12.13
N ALA A 24 -13.91 -10.15 -12.54
CA ALA A 24 -12.86 -10.75 -11.71
C ALA A 24 -11.69 -9.79 -11.49
N TYR A 25 -11.32 -8.99 -12.50
CA TYR A 25 -10.25 -7.99 -12.35
C TYR A 25 -10.67 -6.83 -11.45
N ARG A 26 -11.94 -6.39 -11.55
CA ARG A 26 -12.50 -5.44 -10.58
C ARG A 26 -12.41 -6.02 -9.17
N ASP A 27 -12.82 -7.27 -9.00
CA ASP A 27 -12.81 -7.95 -7.71
C ASP A 27 -11.37 -8.25 -7.23
N MET A 28 -10.37 -8.27 -8.10
CA MET A 28 -8.94 -8.31 -7.74
C MET A 28 -8.39 -6.94 -7.33
N GLY A 29 -9.10 -5.85 -7.62
CA GLY A 29 -8.74 -4.50 -7.23
C GLY A 29 -8.07 -3.64 -8.31
N PHE A 30 -8.20 -4.04 -9.59
CA PHE A 30 -7.74 -3.23 -10.70
C PHE A 30 -8.69 -2.06 -10.97
N LEU A 31 -8.11 -0.88 -11.19
CA LEU A 31 -8.84 0.33 -11.52
C LEU A 31 -9.40 0.25 -12.95
N PRO A 32 -10.59 0.83 -13.20
CA PRO A 32 -11.22 0.77 -14.51
C PRO A 32 -10.35 1.42 -15.60
N ASP A 33 -9.67 2.51 -15.29
CA ASP A 33 -8.88 3.26 -16.28
C ASP A 33 -7.56 2.55 -16.60
N ALA A 34 -6.94 1.92 -15.61
CA ALA A 34 -5.80 1.03 -15.84
C ALA A 34 -6.19 -0.15 -16.74
N MET A 35 -7.36 -0.76 -16.52
CA MET A 35 -7.85 -1.84 -17.37
C MET A 35 -8.11 -1.36 -18.81
N VAL A 36 -8.73 -0.19 -19.00
CA VAL A 36 -8.97 0.39 -20.33
C VAL A 36 -7.65 0.68 -21.04
N ASN A 37 -6.70 1.34 -20.37
CA ASN A 37 -5.37 1.60 -20.91
C ASN A 37 -4.65 0.31 -21.31
N TYR A 38 -4.68 -0.71 -20.45
CA TYR A 38 -4.01 -1.97 -20.72
C TYR A 38 -4.64 -2.69 -21.91
N LEU A 39 -5.98 -2.80 -21.96
CA LEU A 39 -6.68 -3.42 -23.09
C LEU A 39 -6.47 -2.66 -24.40
N LEU A 40 -6.41 -1.31 -24.35
CA LEU A 40 -6.07 -0.49 -25.51
C LEU A 40 -4.68 -0.85 -26.05
N ARG A 41 -3.70 -1.07 -25.17
CA ARG A 41 -2.33 -1.46 -25.55
C ARG A 41 -2.24 -2.88 -26.11
N LEU A 42 -3.27 -3.71 -25.99
CA LEU A 42 -3.34 -5.03 -26.63
C LEU A 42 -3.70 -4.93 -28.11
N GLY A 43 -2.74 -4.52 -28.91
CA GLY A 43 -2.86 -4.47 -30.38
C GLY A 43 -3.02 -3.07 -30.96
N TRP A 44 -2.92 -2.02 -30.13
CA TRP A 44 -2.80 -0.63 -30.58
C TRP A 44 -1.69 0.07 -29.81
N SER A 45 -1.00 1.01 -30.45
CA SER A 45 0.06 1.80 -29.82
C SER A 45 0.09 3.25 -30.32
N HIS A 46 0.63 4.12 -29.47
CA HIS A 46 0.95 5.51 -29.80
C HIS A 46 2.43 5.76 -29.51
N GLY A 47 3.31 5.47 -30.48
CA GLY A 47 4.75 5.45 -30.22
C GLY A 47 5.08 4.55 -29.02
N ASP A 48 5.85 5.08 -28.09
CA ASP A 48 6.30 4.38 -26.89
C ASP A 48 5.40 4.64 -25.66
N GLU A 49 4.27 5.35 -25.81
CA GLU A 49 3.43 5.73 -24.65
C GLU A 49 2.71 4.54 -24.03
N GLU A 50 3.05 4.22 -22.79
CA GLU A 50 2.47 3.08 -22.08
C GLU A 50 1.28 3.46 -21.21
N ILE A 51 1.34 4.66 -20.62
CA ILE A 51 0.28 5.21 -19.79
C ILE A 51 -0.53 6.19 -20.64
N ILE A 52 -1.78 5.84 -20.91
CA ILE A 52 -2.66 6.56 -21.82
C ILE A 52 -3.99 6.76 -21.12
N SER A 53 -4.31 8.01 -20.77
CA SER A 53 -5.59 8.36 -20.17
C SER A 53 -6.75 8.08 -21.14
N ARG A 54 -7.99 8.08 -20.64
CA ARG A 54 -9.16 7.95 -21.52
C ARG A 54 -9.27 9.11 -22.52
N GLU A 55 -8.94 10.31 -22.07
CA GLU A 55 -8.99 11.52 -22.90
C GLU A 55 -7.98 11.43 -24.04
N ASP A 56 -6.74 11.04 -23.72
CA ASP A 56 -5.68 10.81 -24.69
C ASP A 56 -6.03 9.68 -25.66
N ALA A 57 -6.58 8.57 -25.15
CA ALA A 57 -7.04 7.48 -25.98
C ALA A 57 -8.09 7.96 -27.00
N MET A 58 -9.08 8.76 -26.57
CA MET A 58 -10.09 9.31 -27.47
C MET A 58 -9.50 10.29 -28.50
N ALA A 59 -8.52 11.10 -28.11
CA ALA A 59 -7.88 12.07 -28.99
C ALA A 59 -6.96 11.41 -30.02
N TRP A 60 -6.29 10.32 -29.65
CA TRP A 60 -5.23 9.72 -30.47
C TRP A 60 -5.66 8.48 -31.24
N PHE A 61 -6.77 7.84 -30.86
CA PHE A 61 -7.15 6.56 -31.43
C PHE A 61 -7.43 6.65 -32.94
N GLY A 62 -6.81 5.76 -33.68
CA GLY A 62 -6.95 5.61 -35.12
C GLY A 62 -6.73 4.16 -35.53
N LEU A 63 -7.51 3.67 -36.50
CA LEU A 63 -7.47 2.27 -36.97
C LEU A 63 -6.16 1.91 -37.68
N ASP A 64 -5.45 2.90 -38.22
CA ASP A 64 -4.16 2.74 -38.90
C ASP A 64 -3.05 2.22 -37.97
N ARG A 65 -3.20 2.43 -36.65
CA ARG A 65 -2.23 1.99 -35.64
C ARG A 65 -2.63 0.67 -34.96
N VAL A 66 -3.67 -0.01 -35.46
CA VAL A 66 -4.02 -1.35 -34.98
C VAL A 66 -3.07 -2.37 -35.61
N GLY A 67 -2.25 -2.99 -34.77
CA GLY A 67 -1.28 -4.01 -35.16
C GLY A 67 -1.96 -5.29 -35.66
N LYS A 68 -1.24 -6.04 -36.50
CA LYS A 68 -1.68 -7.36 -37.01
C LYS A 68 -1.17 -8.54 -36.17
N ALA A 69 -0.16 -8.31 -35.34
CA ALA A 69 0.44 -9.34 -34.51
C ALA A 69 -0.50 -9.73 -33.35
N PRO A 70 -0.49 -11.00 -32.92
CA PRO A 70 -1.22 -11.42 -31.73
C PRO A 70 -0.72 -10.67 -30.51
N ALA A 71 -1.65 -10.13 -29.72
CA ALA A 71 -1.33 -9.53 -28.43
C ALA A 71 -1.34 -10.61 -27.34
N ARG A 72 -0.33 -10.62 -26.47
CA ARG A 72 -0.26 -11.53 -25.32
C ARG A 72 -0.75 -10.81 -24.08
N PHE A 73 -1.63 -11.45 -23.33
CA PHE A 73 -2.05 -10.97 -22.03
C PHE A 73 -0.94 -11.22 -21.00
N ASP A 74 -0.54 -10.16 -20.30
CA ASP A 74 0.47 -10.11 -19.26
C ASP A 74 -0.12 -9.44 -18.00
N MET A 75 -0.25 -10.24 -16.92
CA MET A 75 -0.78 -9.77 -15.63
C MET A 75 0.15 -8.77 -14.94
N ASP A 76 1.47 -8.95 -15.09
CA ASP A 76 2.46 -8.10 -14.43
C ASP A 76 2.44 -6.71 -15.08
N LYS A 77 2.32 -6.67 -16.41
CA LYS A 77 2.17 -5.40 -17.13
C LYS A 77 0.89 -4.66 -16.74
N LEU A 78 -0.24 -5.38 -16.60
CA LEU A 78 -1.48 -4.78 -16.10
C LEU A 78 -1.29 -4.22 -14.67
N ALA A 79 -0.61 -4.96 -13.79
CA ALA A 79 -0.31 -4.52 -12.43
C ALA A 79 0.58 -3.27 -12.39
N ASP A 80 1.56 -3.17 -13.28
CA ASP A 80 2.44 -1.99 -13.38
C ASP A 80 1.67 -0.76 -13.87
N ILE A 81 0.83 -0.89 -14.90
CA ILE A 81 -0.06 0.18 -15.34
C ILE A 81 -0.99 0.57 -14.19
N ASN A 82 -1.61 -0.39 -13.51
CA ASN A 82 -2.51 -0.10 -12.39
C ASN A 82 -1.82 0.63 -11.23
N SER A 83 -0.57 0.28 -10.94
CA SER A 83 0.25 0.98 -9.93
C SER A 83 0.44 2.45 -10.30
N HIS A 84 0.62 2.77 -11.59
CA HIS A 84 0.69 4.16 -12.05
C HIS A 84 -0.61 4.91 -11.78
N TYR A 85 -1.76 4.32 -12.15
CA TYR A 85 -3.07 4.94 -11.90
C TYR A 85 -3.36 5.10 -10.40
N LEU A 86 -2.99 4.14 -9.56
CA LEU A 86 -3.13 4.27 -8.11
C LEU A 86 -2.33 5.45 -7.56
N ARG A 87 -1.09 5.65 -8.03
CA ARG A 87 -0.24 6.77 -7.59
C ARG A 87 -0.82 8.12 -7.99
N ALA A 88 -1.43 8.20 -9.16
CA ALA A 88 -2.04 9.43 -9.70
C ALA A 88 -3.45 9.73 -9.16
N MET A 89 -4.15 8.74 -8.60
CA MET A 89 -5.50 8.90 -8.06
C MET A 89 -5.52 9.84 -6.85
N ASP A 90 -6.59 10.60 -6.66
CA ASP A 90 -6.78 11.40 -5.45
C ASP A 90 -6.85 10.51 -4.20
N ASP A 91 -6.32 10.98 -3.07
CA ASP A 91 -6.26 10.20 -1.84
C ASP A 91 -7.66 9.94 -1.25
N GLY A 92 -8.59 10.91 -1.37
CA GLY A 92 -9.97 10.76 -0.91
C GLY A 92 -10.77 9.80 -1.78
N GLU A 93 -10.61 9.87 -3.10
CA GLU A 93 -11.21 8.89 -4.02
C GLU A 93 -10.68 7.47 -3.76
N LEU A 94 -9.37 7.34 -3.52
CA LEU A 94 -8.75 6.05 -3.22
C LEU A 94 -9.18 5.53 -1.84
N TRP A 95 -9.33 6.41 -0.84
CA TRP A 95 -9.90 6.05 0.45
C TRP A 95 -11.32 5.50 0.30
N ALA A 96 -12.17 6.10 -0.54
CA ALA A 96 -13.52 5.60 -0.79
C ALA A 96 -13.55 4.16 -1.36
N LEU A 97 -12.50 3.75 -2.07
CA LEU A 97 -12.33 2.35 -2.53
C LEU A 97 -11.80 1.43 -1.42
N VAL A 98 -10.97 1.94 -0.52
CA VAL A 98 -10.29 1.16 0.54
C VAL A 98 -11.18 0.98 1.77
N ALA A 99 -11.89 2.02 2.21
CA ALA A 99 -12.69 2.01 3.44
C ALA A 99 -13.67 0.83 3.53
N PRO A 100 -14.42 0.46 2.47
CA PRO A 100 -15.33 -0.68 2.53
C PRO A 100 -14.63 -2.04 2.72
N LEU A 101 -13.34 -2.14 2.37
CA LEU A 101 -12.56 -3.37 2.48
C LEU A 101 -11.97 -3.59 3.88
N VAL A 102 -11.78 -2.51 4.64
CA VAL A 102 -11.12 -2.53 5.95
C VAL A 102 -12.08 -2.25 7.12
N THR A 103 -13.32 -1.84 6.83
CA THR A 103 -14.39 -1.61 7.83
C THR A 103 -13.88 -0.75 9.00
N PRO A 104 -13.52 0.53 8.74
CA PRO A 104 -12.92 1.39 9.75
C PRO A 104 -13.82 1.56 10.97
N THR A 105 -13.22 1.50 12.17
CA THR A 105 -13.93 1.70 13.44
C THR A 105 -13.44 2.93 14.21
N SER A 106 -12.28 3.46 13.86
CA SER A 106 -11.75 4.70 14.44
C SER A 106 -12.28 5.92 13.68
N PRO A 107 -12.64 7.02 14.37
CA PRO A 107 -12.94 8.29 13.70
C PRO A 107 -11.73 8.90 13.00
N ASN A 108 -10.51 8.50 13.37
CA ASN A 108 -9.26 8.99 12.78
C ASN A 108 -8.75 8.12 11.63
N ALA A 109 -9.51 7.09 11.22
CA ALA A 109 -9.08 6.12 10.22
C ALA A 109 -8.68 6.77 8.89
N GLU A 110 -9.54 7.66 8.35
CA GLU A 110 -9.29 8.35 7.09
C GLU A 110 -8.06 9.24 7.15
N GLU A 111 -7.90 10.02 8.22
CA GLU A 111 -6.73 10.88 8.42
C GLU A 111 -5.44 10.05 8.48
N ARG A 112 -5.43 8.98 9.28
CA ARG A 112 -4.27 8.09 9.44
C ARG A 112 -3.87 7.42 8.13
N VAL A 113 -4.85 6.93 7.38
CA VAL A 113 -4.62 6.28 6.08
C VAL A 113 -4.17 7.29 5.03
N THR A 114 -4.76 8.48 5.00
CA THR A 114 -4.37 9.57 4.08
C THR A 114 -2.93 10.01 4.33
N LYS A 115 -2.53 10.22 5.59
CA LYS A 115 -1.13 10.55 5.95
C LYS A 115 -0.10 9.54 5.43
N LEU A 116 -0.46 8.26 5.39
CA LEU A 116 0.41 7.19 4.88
C LEU A 116 0.17 6.83 3.41
N MET A 117 -0.83 7.42 2.75
CA MET A 117 -1.23 7.07 1.40
C MET A 117 -0.07 7.14 0.39
N PRO A 118 0.85 8.13 0.43
CA PRO A 118 2.00 8.15 -0.48
C PRO A 118 2.85 6.86 -0.39
N LEU A 119 3.14 6.41 0.83
CA LEU A 119 3.95 5.20 1.08
C LEU A 119 3.16 3.91 0.75
N LEU A 120 1.84 3.92 0.97
CA LEU A 120 0.98 2.79 0.61
C LEU A 120 0.89 2.63 -0.91
N LYS A 121 0.72 3.72 -1.65
CA LYS A 121 0.66 3.76 -3.12
C LYS A 121 1.96 3.32 -3.79
N GLU A 122 3.13 3.58 -3.18
CA GLU A 122 4.42 3.19 -3.75
C GLU A 122 4.54 1.67 -3.94
N ARG A 123 4.04 0.90 -2.96
CA ARG A 123 4.17 -0.56 -2.88
C ARG A 123 2.99 -1.33 -3.43
N ALA A 124 1.84 -0.68 -3.60
CA ALA A 124 0.60 -1.32 -4.01
C ALA A 124 0.55 -1.59 -5.52
N LYS A 125 0.07 -2.79 -5.89
CA LYS A 125 -0.31 -3.13 -7.27
C LYS A 125 -1.81 -2.94 -7.49
N THR A 126 -2.62 -3.04 -6.44
CA THR A 126 -4.08 -2.88 -6.43
C THR A 126 -4.52 -2.08 -5.19
N HIS A 127 -5.74 -1.52 -5.21
CA HIS A 127 -6.28 -0.87 -4.01
C HIS A 127 -6.53 -1.87 -2.86
N LYS A 128 -6.61 -3.18 -3.17
CA LYS A 128 -6.69 -4.24 -2.15
C LYS A 128 -5.36 -4.41 -1.40
N ASP A 129 -4.23 -4.17 -2.05
CA ASP A 129 -2.93 -4.19 -1.36
C ASP A 129 -2.84 -3.03 -0.36
N ILE A 130 -3.40 -1.86 -0.71
CA ILE A 130 -3.51 -0.71 0.20
C ILE A 130 -4.40 -1.07 1.38
N ALA A 131 -5.57 -1.66 1.15
CA ALA A 131 -6.47 -2.13 2.21
C ALA A 131 -5.77 -3.10 3.17
N ALA A 132 -5.04 -4.09 2.64
CA ALA A 132 -4.28 -5.04 3.45
C ALA A 132 -3.19 -4.36 4.29
N ALA A 133 -2.51 -3.36 3.73
CA ALA A 133 -1.46 -2.62 4.43
C ALA A 133 -1.99 -1.55 5.40
N ALA A 134 -3.25 -1.10 5.25
CA ALA A 134 -3.86 -0.05 6.06
C ALA A 134 -4.60 -0.57 7.30
N GLY A 135 -4.80 -1.89 7.45
CA GLY A 135 -5.65 -2.47 8.50
C GLY A 135 -5.32 -2.01 9.93
N PHE A 136 -4.05 -1.79 10.26
CA PHE A 136 -3.67 -1.32 11.59
C PHE A 136 -3.98 0.17 11.85
N LEU A 137 -4.25 0.95 10.82
CA LEU A 137 -4.53 2.40 10.92
C LEU A 137 -6.00 2.70 11.19
N VAL A 138 -6.89 1.76 10.84
CA VAL A 138 -8.34 2.02 10.81
C VAL A 138 -9.09 1.68 12.10
N HIS A 139 -8.35 1.17 13.09
CA HIS A 139 -8.84 0.83 14.42
C HIS A 139 -8.01 1.57 15.48
N ASP A 140 -8.62 1.84 16.63
CA ASP A 140 -7.93 2.35 17.81
C ASP A 140 -7.48 1.20 18.71
N GLY A 141 -6.41 1.44 19.47
CA GLY A 141 -5.83 0.46 20.37
C GLY A 141 -4.78 -0.44 19.72
N ALA A 142 -4.18 -1.28 20.56
CA ALA A 142 -3.14 -2.21 20.12
C ALA A 142 -3.66 -3.20 19.06
N PRO A 143 -2.93 -3.38 17.95
CA PRO A 143 -3.26 -4.40 16.98
C PRO A 143 -3.04 -5.79 17.57
N GLU A 144 -3.68 -6.79 16.96
CA GLU A 144 -3.32 -8.19 17.21
C GLU A 144 -1.90 -8.45 16.68
N ILE A 145 -1.04 -9.02 17.53
CA ILE A 145 0.33 -9.35 17.15
C ILE A 145 0.33 -10.67 16.39
N GLN A 146 0.78 -10.64 15.13
CA GLN A 146 0.94 -11.85 14.33
C GLN A 146 2.00 -12.77 14.96
N GLU A 147 1.78 -14.08 14.83
CA GLU A 147 2.65 -15.12 15.41
C GLU A 147 4.12 -14.90 15.07
N ASP A 148 4.39 -14.52 13.82
CA ASP A 148 5.75 -14.32 13.35
C ASP A 148 6.39 -13.04 13.94
N ALA A 149 5.60 -12.03 14.30
CA ALA A 149 6.06 -10.77 14.92
C ALA A 149 6.18 -10.86 16.45
N ALA A 150 5.51 -11.81 17.10
CA ALA A 150 5.49 -11.94 18.56
C ALA A 150 6.90 -12.07 19.16
N GLY A 151 7.79 -12.83 18.50
CA GLY A 151 9.18 -13.01 18.94
C GLY A 151 10.06 -11.75 18.87
N LEU A 152 9.58 -10.65 18.27
CA LEU A 152 10.30 -9.37 18.24
C LEU A 152 10.12 -8.56 19.54
N LEU A 153 9.18 -8.94 20.40
CA LEU A 153 8.90 -8.28 21.68
C LEU A 153 9.49 -9.07 22.84
N ASP A 154 10.81 -9.33 22.78
CA ASP A 154 11.56 -9.96 23.87
C ASP A 154 11.79 -9.00 25.06
N GLU A 155 12.38 -9.50 26.15
CA GLU A 155 12.61 -8.71 27.38
C GLU A 155 13.45 -7.45 27.14
N ASN A 156 14.50 -7.53 26.30
CA ASN A 156 15.36 -6.39 26.02
C ASN A 156 14.64 -5.37 25.14
N ALA A 157 13.92 -5.85 24.12
CA ALA A 157 13.11 -5.03 23.25
C ALA A 157 12.03 -4.28 24.04
N VAL A 158 11.30 -4.98 24.92
CA VAL A 158 10.29 -4.39 25.81
C VAL A 158 10.91 -3.34 26.73
N ALA A 159 12.08 -3.61 27.33
CA ALA A 159 12.77 -2.63 28.16
C ALA A 159 13.15 -1.36 27.38
N ASN A 160 13.66 -1.51 26.15
CA ASN A 160 13.99 -0.37 25.29
C ASN A 160 12.73 0.43 24.89
N LEU A 161 11.63 -0.24 24.56
CA LEU A 161 10.37 0.42 24.21
C LEU A 161 9.74 1.12 25.42
N HIS A 162 9.85 0.55 26.62
CA HIS A 162 9.42 1.20 27.85
C HIS A 162 10.20 2.49 28.12
N LYS A 163 11.52 2.45 27.90
CA LYS A 163 12.37 3.64 28.02
C LYS A 163 11.98 4.70 26.99
N LEU A 164 11.82 4.31 25.73
CA LEU A 164 11.38 5.20 24.65
C LEU A 164 10.05 5.87 25.00
N LEU A 165 9.08 5.08 25.49
CA LEU A 165 7.76 5.57 25.89
C LEU A 165 7.82 6.72 26.91
N GLY A 166 8.77 6.69 27.84
CA GLY A 166 8.96 7.73 28.85
C GLY A 166 9.54 9.04 28.30
N ASP A 167 10.22 8.97 27.16
CA ASP A 167 10.93 10.11 26.55
C ASP A 167 10.23 10.64 25.29
N LEU A 168 9.13 10.01 24.85
CA LEU A 168 8.38 10.44 23.65
C LEU A 168 7.92 11.90 23.78
N PRO A 169 8.10 12.73 22.72
CA PRO A 169 7.72 14.12 22.77
C PRO A 169 6.19 14.27 22.80
N GLU A 170 5.71 15.28 23.55
CA GLU A 170 4.31 15.68 23.53
C GLU A 170 3.92 16.40 22.23
N GLY A 171 2.62 16.48 21.95
CA GLY A 171 2.07 17.25 20.83
C GLY A 171 1.99 16.47 19.51
N PRO A 172 1.47 17.11 18.45
CA PRO A 172 1.35 16.48 17.14
C PRO A 172 2.74 16.18 16.56
N TRP A 173 2.85 15.06 15.87
CA TRP A 173 4.10 14.57 15.33
C TRP A 173 4.16 14.71 13.81
N GLU A 174 5.22 15.34 13.34
CA GLU A 174 5.62 15.32 11.94
C GLU A 174 6.77 14.32 11.75
N ALA A 175 6.81 13.65 10.59
CA ALA A 175 7.77 12.59 10.34
C ALA A 175 9.24 13.06 10.48
N GLU A 176 9.59 14.24 9.98
CA GLU A 176 10.95 14.78 10.07
C GLU A 176 11.39 15.08 11.51
N ALA A 177 10.47 15.63 12.32
CA ALA A 177 10.73 15.90 13.73
C ALA A 177 10.90 14.61 14.54
N LEU A 178 10.04 13.61 14.29
CA LEU A 178 10.17 12.28 14.90
C LEU A 178 11.44 11.55 14.47
N GLN A 179 11.83 11.66 13.20
CA GLN A 179 13.07 11.10 12.69
C GLN A 179 14.28 11.67 13.43
N THR A 180 14.28 12.97 13.67
CA THR A 180 15.35 13.67 14.40
C THR A 180 15.36 13.25 15.86
N PHE A 181 14.20 13.27 16.53
CA PHE A 181 14.05 12.79 17.90
C PHE A 181 14.54 11.35 18.08
N LEU A 182 14.10 10.40 17.26
CA LEU A 182 14.52 9.00 17.39
C LEU A 182 16.03 8.84 17.17
N LYS A 183 16.61 9.59 16.23
CA LYS A 183 18.05 9.53 15.97
C LYS A 183 18.84 9.99 17.20
N ASP A 184 18.45 11.11 17.80
CA ASP A 184 19.14 11.69 18.96
C ASP A 184 18.93 10.81 20.20
N TRP A 185 17.69 10.37 20.44
CA TRP A 185 17.36 9.46 21.53
C TRP A 185 18.13 8.14 21.44
N LEU A 186 18.27 7.56 20.24
CA LEU A 186 19.09 6.35 20.04
C LEU A 186 20.55 6.61 20.41
N ALA A 187 21.12 7.74 20.00
CA ALA A 187 22.51 8.09 20.27
C ALA A 187 22.78 8.29 21.78
N GLU A 188 21.90 9.03 22.47
CA GLU A 188 22.00 9.29 23.91
C GLU A 188 21.91 8.01 24.75
N ASN A 189 21.16 7.02 24.25
CA ASN A 189 20.94 5.75 24.94
C ASN A 189 21.89 4.64 24.51
N GLY A 190 22.84 4.92 23.61
CA GLY A 190 23.78 3.92 23.10
C GLY A 190 23.13 2.81 22.27
N LEU A 191 21.95 3.07 21.72
CA LEU A 191 21.14 2.14 20.94
C LEU A 191 21.26 2.45 19.44
N LYS A 192 20.84 1.49 18.61
CA LYS A 192 20.73 1.64 17.16
C LYS A 192 19.31 1.30 16.71
N MET A 193 18.97 1.73 15.49
CA MET A 193 17.62 1.48 14.94
C MET A 193 17.24 0.00 14.89
N LYS A 194 18.22 -0.90 14.74
CA LYS A 194 17.99 -2.36 14.77
C LYS A 194 17.49 -2.86 16.13
N ASP A 195 17.78 -2.14 17.21
CA ASP A 195 17.47 -2.55 18.59
C ASP A 195 16.03 -2.19 18.99
N ILE A 196 15.39 -1.27 18.25
CA ILE A 196 13.99 -0.85 18.51
C ILE A 196 13.07 -0.95 17.28
N GLY A 197 13.58 -0.91 16.05
CA GLY A 197 12.77 -0.66 14.86
C GLY A 197 11.78 -1.78 14.52
N LEU A 198 12.23 -3.05 14.58
CA LEU A 198 11.35 -4.20 14.42
C LEU A 198 10.40 -4.39 15.61
N PRO A 199 10.87 -4.29 16.88
CA PRO A 199 9.99 -4.30 18.04
C PRO A 199 8.90 -3.23 18.01
N LEU A 200 9.26 -1.98 17.70
CA LEU A 200 8.34 -0.85 17.61
C LEU A 200 7.31 -1.08 16.51
N ARG A 201 7.74 -1.63 15.36
CA ARG A 201 6.81 -2.03 14.31
C ARG A 201 5.83 -3.09 14.78
N ALA A 202 6.31 -4.15 15.41
CA ALA A 202 5.43 -5.19 15.96
C ALA A 202 4.42 -4.58 16.95
N ALA A 203 4.87 -3.73 17.87
CA ALA A 203 4.01 -3.06 18.84
C ALA A 203 2.95 -2.15 18.20
N LEU A 204 3.30 -1.41 17.15
CA LEU A 204 2.41 -0.43 16.53
C LEU A 204 1.50 -1.00 15.44
N THR A 205 1.96 -2.02 14.70
CA THR A 205 1.25 -2.55 13.51
C THR A 205 0.85 -4.02 13.63
N GLY A 206 1.38 -4.75 14.62
CA GLY A 206 1.15 -6.18 14.80
C GLY A 206 1.91 -7.05 13.80
N THR A 207 2.73 -6.47 12.93
CA THR A 207 3.38 -7.17 11.80
C THR A 207 4.87 -6.88 11.73
N LYS A 208 5.62 -7.66 10.94
CA LYS A 208 7.04 -7.37 10.62
C LYS A 208 7.25 -6.35 9.52
N GLN A 209 6.21 -6.10 8.72
CA GLN A 209 6.26 -5.27 7.53
C GLN A 209 5.27 -4.13 7.64
N SER A 210 5.77 -2.93 7.41
CA SER A 210 5.00 -1.69 7.39
C SER A 210 5.71 -0.68 6.48
N PRO A 211 5.09 0.48 6.21
CA PRO A 211 5.82 1.69 5.87
C PRO A 211 6.90 2.03 6.92
N SER A 212 7.66 3.10 6.69
CA SER A 212 8.65 3.54 7.69
C SER A 212 7.99 3.75 9.05
N ILE A 213 8.67 3.30 10.10
CA ILE A 213 8.07 3.29 11.45
C ILE A 213 7.86 4.70 11.99
N VAL A 214 8.65 5.66 11.50
CA VAL A 214 8.49 7.08 11.82
C VAL A 214 7.21 7.64 11.22
N ASP A 215 6.91 7.31 9.96
CA ASP A 215 5.65 7.74 9.33
C ASP A 215 4.44 7.06 9.97
N VAL A 216 4.59 5.81 10.41
CA VAL A 216 3.57 5.11 11.19
C VAL A 216 3.31 5.82 12.52
N MET A 217 4.35 6.20 13.25
CA MET A 217 4.21 6.98 14.48
C MET A 217 3.52 8.32 14.22
N ALA A 218 3.96 9.07 13.20
CA ALA A 218 3.37 10.36 12.83
C ALA A 218 1.89 10.23 12.47
N ALA A 219 1.51 9.18 11.74
CA ALA A 219 0.12 8.91 11.38
C ALA A 219 -0.73 8.57 12.60
N LEU A 220 -0.27 7.68 13.48
CA LEU A 220 -1.00 7.29 14.69
C LEU A 220 -1.13 8.44 15.69
N GLY A 221 -0.08 9.26 15.82
CA GLY A 221 0.04 10.31 16.81
C GLY A 221 0.45 9.80 18.20
N PRO A 222 0.74 10.73 19.13
CA PRO A 222 1.36 10.42 20.42
C PRO A 222 0.53 9.49 21.30
N GLU A 223 -0.76 9.80 21.49
CA GLU A 223 -1.61 9.06 22.42
C GLU A 223 -1.83 7.62 21.96
N GLU A 224 -2.16 7.44 20.67
CA GLU A 224 -2.39 6.13 20.09
C GLU A 224 -1.12 5.30 20.09
N ALA A 225 0.01 5.84 19.60
CA ALA A 225 1.28 5.12 19.58
C ALA A 225 1.73 4.70 20.99
N ALA A 226 1.65 5.62 21.96
CA ALA A 226 1.96 5.32 23.36
C ALA A 226 1.02 4.25 23.95
N GLY A 227 -0.29 4.36 23.67
CA GLY A 227 -1.29 3.38 24.10
C GLY A 227 -1.03 1.98 23.56
N ARG A 228 -0.66 1.88 22.28
CA ARG A 228 -0.27 0.60 21.65
C ARG A 228 0.96 0.02 22.33
N ILE A 229 2.04 0.79 22.49
CA ILE A 229 3.28 0.34 23.14
C ILE A 229 3.00 -0.18 24.54
N ARG A 230 2.26 0.57 25.38
CA ARG A 230 1.90 0.13 26.74
C ARG A 230 1.20 -1.22 26.72
N LYS A 231 0.16 -1.33 25.88
CA LYS A 231 -0.68 -2.53 25.82
C LYS A 231 0.07 -3.75 25.30
N THR A 232 0.87 -3.62 24.24
CA THR A 232 1.59 -4.73 23.63
C THR A 232 2.77 -5.20 24.46
N CYS A 233 3.46 -4.25 25.11
CA CYS A 233 4.59 -4.55 25.99
C CYS A 233 4.15 -4.92 27.42
N LYS A 234 2.85 -4.89 27.72
CA LYS A 234 2.26 -5.16 29.05
C LYS A 234 2.87 -4.26 30.15
N ILE A 235 3.11 -3.00 29.79
CA ILE A 235 3.61 -1.93 30.67
C ILE A 235 2.43 -1.23 31.32
#